data_AF-A0A7M6DRG4-F1
#
_entry.id   AF-A0A7M6DRG4-F1
#
_cell.length_a   1.000
_cell.length_b   1.000
_cell.length_c   1.000
_cell.angle_alpha   90.00
_cell.angle_beta   90.00
_cell.angle_gamma   90.00
#
_symmetry.space_group_name_H-M   'P 1'
#
loop_
_entity.id
_entity.type
_entity.pdbx_description
1 polymer ?
#
loop_
_entity_poly.entity_id
_entity_poly.type
_entity_poly.pdbx_seq_one_letter_code
_entity_poly.pdbx_strand_id
1 'polypeptide(L)'
;TWKKVVFYTLGIVKTHSINTSLDTLYSHRMPYMKDFKNDTQRIKYMQDNYFSFIFSRHPFDRLYSVYRNKFQNPVVKRSSFLHYFGPIILKVTGKNPNTHSKKIMHGIEYYDITFEEFLTFLTFGGYDADDHWAPQTSLCQICKYELDFIGRFEQLYSDSNKIFKLIQTDVTFSISHDYKQK
;
A
#
# COMPACT_ATOMS: atom_id res chain seq x y z
N THR A 1 12.05 -1.48 -2.50
CA THR A 1 10.77 -2.07 -2.05
C THR A 1 11.07 -3.39 -1.36
N TRP A 2 10.20 -3.88 -0.48
CA TRP A 2 10.34 -5.19 0.18
C TRP A 2 10.54 -6.35 -0.81
N LYS A 3 9.96 -6.25 -2.00
CA LYS A 3 10.21 -7.19 -3.11
C LYS A 3 11.70 -7.34 -3.46
N LYS A 4 12.47 -6.24 -3.44
CA LYS A 4 13.92 -6.28 -3.69
C LYS A 4 14.68 -7.04 -2.60
N VAL A 5 14.29 -6.81 -1.34
CA VAL A 5 14.87 -7.52 -0.19
C VAL A 5 14.61 -9.02 -0.32
N VAL A 6 13.36 -9.42 -0.56
CA VAL A 6 12.99 -10.83 -0.69
C VAL A 6 13.75 -11.51 -1.85
N PHE A 7 13.86 -10.85 -3.00
CA PHE A 7 14.64 -11.42 -4.10
C PHE A 7 16.14 -11.55 -3.78
N TYR A 8 16.70 -10.61 -3.01
CA TYR A 8 18.08 -10.71 -2.55
C TYR A 8 18.26 -11.89 -1.58
N THR A 9 17.39 -12.04 -0.58
CA THR A 9 17.46 -13.16 0.38
C THR A 9 17.25 -14.52 -0.26
N LEU A 10 16.52 -14.58 -1.38
CA LEU A 10 16.35 -15.79 -2.18
C LEU A 10 17.49 -16.04 -3.19
N GLY A 11 18.53 -15.19 -3.21
CA GLY A 11 19.66 -15.31 -4.15
C GLY A 11 19.32 -14.99 -5.60
N ILE A 12 18.13 -14.44 -5.87
CA ILE A 12 17.66 -14.08 -7.22
C ILE A 12 18.38 -12.82 -7.74
N VAL A 13 18.76 -11.92 -6.83
CA VAL A 13 19.53 -10.71 -7.14
C VAL A 13 20.83 -10.70 -6.33
N LYS A 14 21.96 -10.43 -6.99
CA LYS A 14 23.31 -10.56 -6.40
C LYS A 14 23.89 -9.29 -5.77
N THR A 15 23.28 -8.12 -5.98
CA THR A 15 23.85 -6.83 -5.54
C THR A 15 22.99 -6.15 -4.50
N HIS A 16 23.65 -5.65 -3.44
CA HIS A 16 23.09 -4.69 -2.47
C HIS A 16 22.64 -3.38 -3.14
N SER A 17 23.23 -3.04 -4.29
CA SER A 17 22.81 -1.89 -5.08
C SER A 17 21.49 -2.17 -5.77
N ILE A 18 20.49 -1.41 -5.34
CA ILE A 18 19.09 -1.34 -5.76
C ILE A 18 18.92 -0.96 -7.25
N ASN A 19 19.98 -1.01 -8.06
CA ASN A 19 20.02 -0.62 -9.47
C ASN A 19 19.60 -1.73 -10.45
N THR A 20 19.13 -2.90 -9.97
CA THR A 20 18.42 -3.83 -10.84
C THR A 20 17.24 -3.08 -11.46
N SER A 21 17.14 -3.07 -12.79
CA SER A 21 16.09 -2.34 -13.49
C SER A 21 14.73 -2.76 -12.93
N LEU A 22 13.86 -1.78 -12.72
CA LEU A 22 12.50 -2.00 -12.26
C LEU A 22 11.80 -3.07 -13.13
N ASP A 23 12.12 -3.13 -14.42
CA ASP A 23 11.57 -4.10 -15.38
C ASP A 23 11.90 -5.56 -15.04
N THR A 24 13.13 -5.89 -14.63
CA THR A 24 13.48 -7.27 -14.20
C THR A 24 12.76 -7.67 -12.91
N LEU A 25 12.49 -6.70 -12.04
CA LEU A 25 11.75 -6.93 -10.79
C LEU A 25 10.24 -7.04 -11.03
N TYR A 26 9.69 -6.35 -12.03
CA TYR A 26 8.28 -6.44 -12.39
C TYR A 26 7.95 -7.70 -13.20
N SER A 27 8.90 -8.23 -13.99
CA SER A 27 8.70 -9.46 -14.76
C SER A 27 8.58 -10.72 -13.88
N HIS A 28 9.20 -10.72 -12.70
CA HIS A 28 9.10 -11.83 -11.74
C HIS A 28 7.86 -11.66 -10.86
N ARG A 29 6.82 -12.45 -11.12
CA ARG A 29 5.64 -12.55 -10.25
C ARG A 29 6.00 -13.32 -8.99
N MET A 30 5.91 -12.66 -7.83
CA MET A 30 5.97 -13.33 -6.54
C MET A 30 4.69 -14.17 -6.36
N PRO A 31 4.80 -15.46 -6.01
CA PRO A 31 3.63 -16.28 -5.74
C PRO A 31 2.90 -15.74 -4.52
N TYR A 32 1.58 -15.70 -4.59
CA TYR A 32 0.73 -15.36 -3.46
C TYR A 32 0.28 -16.64 -2.76
N MET A 33 -0.06 -16.56 -1.47
CA MET A 33 -0.59 -17.71 -0.73
C MET A 33 -1.78 -18.38 -1.43
N LYS A 34 -2.65 -17.59 -2.06
CA LYS A 34 -3.81 -18.07 -2.83
C LYS A 34 -3.44 -18.93 -4.05
N ASP A 35 -2.22 -18.79 -4.57
CA ASP A 35 -1.73 -19.58 -5.70
C ASP A 35 -1.48 -21.05 -5.27
N PHE A 36 -1.32 -21.30 -3.96
CA PHE A 36 -1.13 -22.64 -3.37
C PHE A 36 -2.38 -23.17 -2.68
N LYS A 37 -3.58 -22.63 -2.96
CA LYS A 37 -4.82 -22.98 -2.25
C LYS A 37 -5.16 -24.48 -2.19
N ASN A 38 -4.66 -25.28 -3.14
CA ASN A 38 -4.89 -26.72 -3.21
C ASN A 38 -3.74 -27.54 -2.59
N ASP A 39 -2.65 -26.90 -2.18
CA ASP A 39 -1.45 -27.52 -1.61
C ASP A 39 -1.35 -27.17 -0.12
N THR A 40 -2.17 -27.83 0.68
CA THR A 40 -2.30 -27.57 2.12
C THR A 40 -1.02 -27.87 2.89
N GLN A 41 -0.25 -28.88 2.46
CA GLN A 41 1.03 -29.23 3.05
C GLN A 41 2.04 -28.09 2.86
N ARG A 42 2.11 -27.51 1.66
CA ARG A 42 2.97 -26.35 1.40
C ARG A 42 2.54 -25.12 2.18
N ILE A 43 1.24 -24.84 2.29
CA ILE A 43 0.73 -23.74 3.12
C ILE A 43 1.18 -23.91 4.57
N LYS A 44 0.97 -25.10 5.13
CA LYS A 44 1.38 -25.41 6.50
C LYS A 44 2.89 -25.27 6.68
N TYR A 45 3.68 -25.82 5.75
CA TYR A 45 5.14 -25.67 5.79
C TYR A 45 5.58 -24.20 5.82
N MET A 46 4.97 -23.34 4.97
CA MET A 46 5.27 -21.91 4.99
C MET A 46 4.87 -21.26 6.32
N GLN A 47 3.72 -21.61 6.90
CA GLN A 47 3.29 -21.10 8.20
C GLN A 47 4.25 -21.51 9.33
N ASP A 48 4.77 -22.73 9.29
CA ASP A 48 5.62 -23.28 10.34
C ASP A 48 7.09 -22.87 10.22
N ASN A 49 7.55 -22.47 9.01
CA ASN A 49 8.99 -22.28 8.74
C ASN A 49 9.38 -20.89 8.22
N TYR A 50 8.43 -20.05 7.77
CA TYR A 50 8.77 -18.76 7.18
C TYR A 50 8.54 -17.64 8.19
N PHE A 51 9.49 -16.69 8.24
CA PHE A 51 9.33 -15.48 9.03
C PHE A 51 8.28 -14.55 8.39
N SER A 52 7.22 -14.26 9.13
CA SER A 52 6.05 -13.52 8.70
C SER A 52 5.98 -12.15 9.40
N PHE A 53 5.74 -11.09 8.62
CA PHE A 53 5.67 -9.75 9.17
C PHE A 53 4.75 -8.84 8.36
N ILE A 54 4.22 -7.81 9.02
CA ILE A 54 3.49 -6.72 8.38
C ILE A 54 3.96 -5.37 8.91
N PHE A 55 3.64 -4.30 8.18
CA PHE A 55 3.76 -2.93 8.67
C PHE A 55 2.38 -2.30 8.79
N SER A 56 2.00 -1.93 10.00
CA SER A 56 0.84 -1.08 10.26
C SER A 56 1.24 0.40 10.17
N ARG A 57 0.31 1.26 9.76
CA ARG A 57 0.49 2.71 9.72
C ARG A 57 -0.65 3.38 10.48
N HIS A 58 -0.38 4.52 11.10
CA HIS A 58 -1.39 5.33 11.74
C HIS A 58 -2.55 5.62 10.75
N PRO A 59 -3.81 5.32 11.12
CA PRO A 59 -4.93 5.37 10.17
C PRO A 59 -5.08 6.73 9.48
N PHE A 60 -4.94 7.83 10.22
CA PHE A 60 -5.05 9.18 9.65
C PHE A 60 -3.94 9.49 8.65
N ASP A 61 -2.70 9.10 8.94
CA ASP A 61 -1.56 9.32 8.03
C ASP A 61 -1.73 8.52 6.75
N ARG A 62 -2.26 7.30 6.86
CA ARG A 62 -2.60 6.47 5.72
C ARG A 62 -3.72 7.11 4.89
N LEU A 63 -4.82 7.54 5.50
CA LEU A 63 -5.93 8.19 4.81
C LEU A 63 -5.49 9.49 4.11
N TYR A 64 -4.71 10.33 4.79
CA TYR A 64 -4.18 11.55 4.19
C TYR A 64 -3.22 11.27 3.04
N SER A 65 -2.31 10.31 3.20
CA SER A 65 -1.40 9.88 2.13
C SER A 65 -2.16 9.40 0.89
N VAL A 66 -3.24 8.63 1.08
CA VAL A 66 -4.10 8.15 0.00
C VAL A 66 -4.88 9.29 -0.64
N TYR A 67 -5.43 10.19 0.18
CA TYR A 67 -6.11 11.38 -0.31
C TYR A 67 -5.20 12.22 -1.22
N ARG A 68 -3.98 12.52 -0.77
CA ARG A 68 -2.98 13.24 -1.57
C ARG A 68 -2.64 12.51 -2.86
N ASN A 69 -2.47 11.18 -2.79
CA ASN A 69 -2.11 10.37 -3.95
C ASN A 69 -3.25 10.28 -4.98
N LYS A 70 -4.50 10.11 -4.54
CA LYS A 70 -5.64 9.81 -5.42
C LYS A 70 -6.40 11.05 -5.88
N PHE A 71 -6.47 12.09 -5.05
CA PHE A 71 -7.31 13.28 -5.29
C PHE A 71 -6.51 14.54 -5.58
N GLN A 72 -5.27 14.66 -5.08
CA GLN A 72 -4.48 15.88 -5.28
C GLN A 72 -3.30 15.72 -6.25
N ASN A 73 -2.89 14.50 -6.61
CA ASN A 73 -1.73 14.31 -7.48
C ASN A 73 -2.13 14.32 -8.96
N PRO A 74 -1.69 15.33 -9.74
CA PRO A 74 -2.06 15.46 -11.14
C PRO A 74 -1.36 14.46 -12.07
N VAL A 75 -0.34 13.74 -11.57
CA VAL A 75 0.42 12.75 -12.35
C VAL A 75 -0.23 11.36 -12.34
N VAL A 76 -1.32 11.19 -11.57
CA VAL A 76 -2.09 9.94 -11.61
C VAL A 76 -2.65 9.82 -13.03
N LYS A 77 -2.08 8.89 -13.82
CA LYS A 77 -2.47 8.51 -15.19
C LYS A 77 -3.93 8.01 -15.33
N ARG A 78 -4.89 8.48 -14.51
CA ARG A 78 -6.22 7.92 -14.28
C ARG A 78 -7.19 8.96 -13.72
N SER A 79 -7.55 9.96 -14.51
CA SER A 79 -8.78 10.71 -14.27
C SER A 79 -10.01 9.81 -14.06
N SER A 80 -9.98 8.54 -14.52
CA SER A 80 -11.02 7.53 -14.25
C SER A 80 -11.32 7.30 -12.76
N PHE A 81 -10.33 7.40 -11.87
CA PHE A 81 -10.56 7.20 -10.44
C PHE A 81 -11.42 8.33 -9.86
N LEU A 82 -11.03 9.58 -10.13
CA LEU A 82 -11.75 10.75 -9.66
C LEU A 82 -13.08 10.94 -10.37
N HIS A 83 -13.14 10.57 -11.64
CA HIS A 83 -14.37 10.52 -12.41
C HIS A 83 -15.37 9.51 -11.83
N TYR A 84 -14.90 8.34 -11.38
CA TYR A 84 -15.73 7.31 -10.77
C TYR A 84 -16.17 7.68 -9.34
N PHE A 85 -15.23 8.01 -8.46
CA PHE A 85 -15.51 8.23 -7.04
C PHE A 85 -16.09 9.62 -6.74
N GLY A 86 -15.76 10.64 -7.53
CA GLY A 86 -16.21 12.01 -7.28
C GLY A 86 -17.73 12.15 -7.15
N PRO A 87 -18.54 11.71 -8.13
CA PRO A 87 -20.00 11.75 -8.02
C PRO A 87 -20.55 10.98 -6.83
N ILE A 88 -19.96 9.82 -6.51
CA ILE A 88 -20.39 8.97 -5.39
C ILE A 88 -20.15 9.69 -4.06
N ILE A 89 -18.95 10.26 -3.89
CA ILE A 89 -18.58 11.01 -2.69
C ILE A 89 -19.52 12.20 -2.51
N LEU A 90 -19.74 13.01 -3.57
CA LEU A 90 -20.63 14.17 -3.49
C LEU A 90 -22.07 13.80 -3.13
N LYS A 91 -22.57 12.68 -3.68
CA LYS A 91 -23.90 12.16 -3.34
C LYS A 91 -23.99 11.81 -1.85
N VAL A 92 -22.99 11.11 -1.32
CA VAL A 92 -22.95 10.71 0.10
C VAL A 92 -22.84 11.92 1.01
N THR A 93 -22.08 12.94 0.61
CA THR A 93 -21.92 14.18 1.38
C THR A 93 -23.06 15.18 1.17
N GLY A 94 -24.09 14.83 0.40
CA GLY A 94 -25.24 15.69 0.10
C GLY A 94 -24.90 16.95 -0.70
N LYS A 95 -23.78 16.96 -1.42
CA LYS A 95 -23.32 18.10 -2.21
C LYS A 95 -23.86 18.03 -3.63
N ASN A 96 -24.29 19.17 -4.18
CA ASN A 96 -24.76 19.25 -5.56
C ASN A 96 -23.57 19.27 -6.55
N PRO A 97 -23.45 18.28 -7.46
CA PRO A 97 -22.36 18.23 -8.43
C PRO A 97 -22.33 19.43 -9.39
N ASN A 98 -23.47 20.08 -9.66
CA ASN A 98 -23.54 21.22 -10.57
C ASN A 98 -22.93 22.51 -9.98
N THR A 99 -22.87 22.61 -8.65
CA THR A 99 -22.31 23.77 -7.94
C THR A 99 -20.95 23.47 -7.32
N HIS A 100 -20.51 22.22 -7.36
CA HIS A 100 -19.24 21.80 -6.79
C HIS A 100 -18.08 22.16 -7.74
N SER A 101 -16.92 22.49 -7.16
CA SER A 101 -15.71 22.75 -7.92
C SER A 101 -15.31 21.54 -8.78
N LYS A 102 -14.98 21.80 -10.03
CA LYS A 102 -14.50 20.80 -10.98
C LYS A 102 -13.16 21.23 -11.55
N LYS A 103 -12.33 20.24 -11.86
CA LYS A 103 -11.03 20.40 -12.49
C LYS A 103 -10.97 19.58 -13.77
N ILE A 104 -10.19 20.05 -14.74
CA ILE A 104 -9.93 19.32 -15.98
C ILE A 104 -8.45 18.96 -16.01
N MET A 105 -8.15 17.70 -16.29
CA MET A 105 -6.78 17.23 -16.47
C MET A 105 -6.74 16.23 -17.61
N HIS A 106 -5.85 16.49 -18.57
CA HIS A 106 -5.74 15.69 -19.79
C HIS A 106 -7.09 15.47 -20.51
N GLY A 107 -7.93 16.52 -20.55
CA GLY A 107 -9.23 16.48 -21.22
C GLY A 107 -10.35 15.77 -20.46
N ILE A 108 -10.12 15.35 -19.21
CA ILE A 108 -11.13 14.65 -18.40
C ILE A 108 -11.49 15.51 -17.20
N GLU A 109 -12.78 15.79 -17.07
CA GLU A 109 -13.37 16.55 -15.97
C GLU A 109 -13.58 15.65 -14.73
N TYR A 110 -13.25 16.18 -13.55
CA TYR A 110 -13.47 15.52 -12.27
C TYR A 110 -13.77 16.51 -11.15
N TYR A 111 -14.35 16.03 -10.06
CA TYR A 111 -14.70 16.83 -8.89
C TYR A 111 -13.49 17.04 -7.98
N ASP A 112 -13.29 18.28 -7.52
CA ASP A 112 -12.21 18.64 -6.61
C ASP A 112 -12.54 18.27 -5.15
N ILE A 113 -12.61 16.98 -4.87
CA ILE A 113 -13.02 16.45 -3.57
C ILE A 113 -12.08 16.91 -2.45
N THR A 114 -12.66 17.48 -1.40
CA THR A 114 -11.93 17.90 -0.20
C THR A 114 -11.59 16.70 0.70
N PHE A 115 -10.64 16.88 1.62
CA PHE A 115 -10.32 15.82 2.57
C PHE A 115 -11.49 15.50 3.51
N GLU A 116 -12.27 16.50 3.91
CA GLU A 116 -13.45 16.34 4.75
C GLU A 116 -14.55 15.53 4.03
N GLU A 117 -14.82 15.82 2.76
CA GLU A 117 -15.78 15.05 1.96
C GLU A 117 -15.33 13.61 1.77
N PHE A 118 -14.04 13.39 1.55
CA PHE A 118 -13.46 12.05 1.50
C PHE A 118 -13.66 11.31 2.83
N LEU A 119 -13.32 11.92 3.97
CA LEU A 119 -13.52 11.29 5.29
C LEU A 119 -14.99 11.00 5.57
N THR A 120 -15.88 11.94 5.25
CA THR A 120 -17.34 11.78 5.39
C THR A 120 -17.82 10.58 4.57
N PHE A 121 -17.39 10.47 3.30
CA PHE A 121 -17.69 9.31 2.48
C PHE A 121 -17.28 7.98 3.15
N LEU A 122 -16.10 7.93 3.78
CA LEU A 122 -15.66 6.73 4.50
C LEU A 122 -16.53 6.42 5.73
N THR A 123 -16.98 7.43 6.48
CA THR A 123 -17.86 7.22 7.65
C THR A 123 -19.25 6.73 7.26
N PHE A 124 -19.68 6.99 6.03
CA PHE A 124 -20.95 6.52 5.47
C PHE A 124 -20.81 5.23 4.64
N GLY A 125 -19.83 4.40 4.97
CA GLY A 125 -19.68 3.05 4.39
C GLY A 125 -18.79 2.98 3.16
N GLY A 126 -18.16 4.07 2.73
CA GLY A 126 -17.21 4.06 1.62
C GLY A 126 -15.87 3.36 1.90
N TYR A 127 -15.64 2.90 3.13
CA TYR A 127 -14.35 2.38 3.57
C TYR A 127 -13.95 1.08 2.88
N ASP A 128 -14.87 0.23 2.43
CA ASP A 128 -14.57 -1.02 1.73
C ASP A 128 -14.50 -0.89 0.21
N ALA A 129 -14.78 0.31 -0.32
CA ALA A 129 -14.86 0.55 -1.75
C ALA A 129 -13.51 0.50 -2.48
N ASP A 130 -12.39 0.60 -1.76
CA ASP A 130 -11.03 0.47 -2.31
C ASP A 130 -10.00 0.05 -1.25
N ASP A 131 -9.14 -0.91 -1.60
CA ASP A 131 -8.08 -1.43 -0.74
C ASP A 131 -7.08 -0.37 -0.27
N HIS A 132 -6.97 0.78 -0.92
CA HIS A 132 -6.04 1.83 -0.50
C HIS A 132 -6.48 2.52 0.79
N TRP A 133 -7.78 2.63 1.09
CA TRP A 133 -8.30 3.26 2.30
C TRP A 133 -9.04 2.32 3.25
N ALA A 134 -9.42 1.12 2.80
CA ALA A 134 -10.02 0.12 3.68
C ALA A 134 -9.12 -0.18 4.89
N PRO A 135 -9.66 -0.42 6.10
CA PRO A 135 -8.85 -0.71 7.28
C PRO A 135 -7.80 -1.78 7.00
N GLN A 136 -6.56 -1.61 7.45
CA GLN A 136 -5.52 -2.61 7.19
C GLN A 136 -5.89 -3.99 7.75
N THR A 137 -6.69 -4.05 8.81
CA THR A 137 -7.22 -5.29 9.39
C THR A 137 -8.24 -6.01 8.51
N SER A 138 -8.92 -5.31 7.61
CA SER A 138 -9.80 -5.93 6.61
C SER A 138 -9.01 -6.36 5.35
N LEU A 139 -7.78 -5.86 5.20
CA LEU A 139 -6.93 -6.11 4.06
C LEU A 139 -5.92 -7.20 4.40
N CYS A 140 -5.98 -8.28 3.64
CA CYS A 140 -5.28 -9.52 3.93
C CYS A 140 -5.82 -10.20 5.19
N GLN A 141 -5.80 -11.53 5.17
CA GLN A 141 -6.33 -12.38 6.23
C GLN A 141 -5.42 -12.35 7.47
N ILE A 142 -5.03 -11.16 7.96
CA ILE A 142 -4.08 -10.96 9.05
C ILE A 142 -4.51 -11.76 10.28
N CYS A 143 -5.80 -11.78 10.59
CA CYS A 143 -6.34 -12.55 11.72
C CYS A 143 -6.26 -14.08 11.55
N LYS A 144 -5.91 -14.60 10.37
CA LYS A 144 -5.80 -16.05 10.10
C LYS A 144 -4.39 -16.58 10.24
N TYR A 145 -3.40 -15.71 10.42
CA TYR A 145 -2.00 -16.09 10.49
C TYR A 145 -1.38 -15.47 11.73
N GLU A 146 -0.62 -16.26 12.48
CA GLU A 146 0.27 -15.72 13.50
C GLU A 146 1.42 -15.01 12.80
N LEU A 147 1.72 -13.78 13.25
CA LEU A 147 2.79 -12.97 12.70
C LEU A 147 3.94 -12.93 13.68
N ASP A 148 5.15 -13.19 13.18
CA ASP A 148 6.37 -13.11 13.99
C ASP A 148 6.72 -11.66 14.34
N PHE A 149 6.30 -10.69 13.51
CA PHE A 149 6.57 -9.29 13.74
C PHE A 149 5.52 -8.34 13.15
N ILE A 150 5.08 -7.36 13.95
CA ILE A 150 4.24 -6.25 13.50
C ILE A 150 5.03 -4.95 13.64
N GLY A 151 5.51 -4.43 12.52
CA GLY A 151 6.24 -3.17 12.46
C GLY A 151 5.32 -1.96 12.35
N ARG A 152 5.86 -0.78 12.70
CA ARG A 152 5.20 0.51 12.47
C ARG A 152 5.82 1.22 11.29
N PHE A 153 5.00 1.75 10.40
CA PHE A 153 5.46 2.51 9.24
C PHE A 153 6.20 3.78 9.67
N GLU A 154 5.80 4.38 10.80
CA GLU A 154 6.46 5.52 11.43
C GLU A 154 7.88 5.19 11.91
N GLN A 155 8.17 3.89 12.09
CA GLN A 155 9.45 3.35 12.54
C GLN A 155 10.08 2.43 11.48
N LEU A 156 9.72 2.64 10.20
CA LEU A 156 10.07 1.75 9.10
C LEU A 156 11.57 1.44 9.06
N TYR A 157 12.43 2.42 9.29
CA TYR A 157 13.88 2.22 9.32
C TYR A 157 14.33 1.25 10.41
N SER A 158 13.97 1.54 11.67
CA SER A 158 14.42 0.74 12.81
C SER A 158 13.80 -0.65 12.78
N ASP A 159 12.52 -0.75 12.41
CA ASP A 159 11.79 -2.02 12.39
C ASP A 159 12.23 -2.90 11.22
N SER A 160 12.53 -2.32 10.05
CA SER A 160 13.14 -3.09 8.94
C SER A 160 14.49 -3.68 9.35
N ASN A 161 15.35 -2.89 10.01
CA ASN A 161 16.65 -3.38 10.47
C ASN A 161 16.54 -4.43 11.59
N LYS A 162 15.50 -4.39 12.43
CA LYS A 162 15.21 -5.47 13.38
C LYS A 162 14.83 -6.76 12.65
N ILE A 163 13.93 -6.68 11.67
CA ILE A 163 13.53 -7.83 10.85
C ILE A 163 14.76 -8.46 10.18
N PHE A 164 15.65 -7.66 9.58
CA PHE A 164 16.85 -8.17 8.92
C PHE A 164 17.78 -8.94 9.85
N LYS A 165 17.93 -8.47 11.09
CA LYS A 165 18.68 -9.19 12.13
C LYS A 165 18.01 -10.52 12.50
N LEU A 166 16.67 -10.53 12.64
CA LEU A 166 15.91 -11.73 12.99
C LEU A 166 16.01 -12.81 11.92
N ILE A 167 15.97 -12.43 10.64
CA ILE A 167 16.12 -13.37 9.50
C ILE A 167 17.58 -13.63 9.11
N GLN A 168 18.54 -13.12 9.89
CA GLN A 168 19.99 -13.34 9.71
C GLN A 168 20.51 -12.99 8.31
N THR A 169 20.00 -11.90 7.71
CA THR A 169 20.51 -11.38 6.43
C THR A 169 21.55 -10.29 6.66
N ASP A 170 22.47 -10.12 5.69
CA ASP A 170 23.44 -9.03 5.63
C ASP A 170 22.88 -7.72 5.06
N VAL A 171 21.62 -7.71 4.62
CA VAL A 171 20.93 -6.50 4.15
C VAL A 171 20.78 -5.47 5.27
N THR A 172 21.08 -4.22 4.96
CA THR A 172 20.79 -3.07 5.82
C THR A 172 19.84 -2.11 5.13
N PHE A 173 18.85 -1.59 5.88
CA PHE A 173 18.01 -0.53 5.36
C PHE A 173 18.73 0.80 5.56
N SER A 174 18.97 1.53 4.48
CA SER A 174 19.52 2.89 4.52
C SER A 174 18.46 3.88 4.00
N ILE A 175 18.24 4.96 4.75
CA ILE A 175 17.43 6.08 4.27
C ILE A 175 18.34 6.89 3.33
N SER A 176 18.02 6.97 2.04
CA SER A 176 18.62 7.99 1.19
C SER A 176 18.22 9.37 1.72
N HIS A 177 19.15 10.31 1.79
CA HIS A 177 19.00 11.61 2.47
C HIS A 177 17.73 12.42 2.10
N ASP A 178 17.05 12.08 1.00
CA ASP A 178 15.84 12.76 0.51
C ASP A 178 14.56 12.54 1.33
N TYR A 179 14.52 11.62 2.29
CA TYR A 179 13.32 11.39 3.12
C TYR A 179 13.29 12.16 4.45
N LYS A 180 14.31 12.98 4.75
CA LYS A 180 14.37 13.76 6.00
C LYS A 180 13.58 15.08 5.98
N GLN A 181 12.89 15.42 4.90
CA GLN A 181 12.03 16.60 4.85
C GLN A 181 10.73 16.30 4.13
N LYS A 182 9.72 15.85 4.89
CA LYS A 182 8.30 16.07 4.61
C LYS A 182 7.48 15.80 5.85
#